data_AF-A0A915JMI1-F1
#
_entry.id   AF-A0A915JMI1-F1
#
_cell.length_a   1.000
_cell.length_b   1.000
_cell.length_c   1.000
_cell.angle_alpha   90.00
_cell.angle_beta   90.00
_cell.angle_gamma   90.00
#
_symmetry.space_group_name_H-M   'P 1'
#
loop_
_entity.id
_entity.type
_entity.pdbx_description
1 polymer ?
#
loop_
_entity_poly.entity_id
_entity_poly.type
_entity_poly.pdbx_seq_one_letter_code
_entity_poly.pdbx_strand_id
1 'polypeptide(L)'
;MTTCNLLNHEQKKKKSDDKSRIRRDFTAIVHRIMGKKASLFSDGSPTTINNGIIHAEQLSKHENSNKLMSGNDDYALSDAAWIHSNISEILDVDYAMTNVSFDDQSSEEWELNIVASIYLSVFIIYIVPYLICIYVVVKAKDLINKPYYQILLHMALADVVQIFNSLFSCVFTLMRNEEPFWSNKLAGALTDGCWFLYCCLAHILALNRFVSMYFPLKVGEYFSARRTKIIIGVAWVYGTTWIGALTVPGYTFMFFIEFYTWDYAENYGSAVARRLNLTSDMFHLTVLVVWYTLIFIKLRQKYDVCLVLLNLFSTVVFIRK
;
A
#
# COMPACT_ATOMS: atom_id res chain seq x y z
N MET A 1 41.89 34.60 6.17
CA MET A 1 40.82 33.87 6.88
C MET A 1 39.41 34.14 6.33
N THR A 2 39.20 35.11 5.43
CA THR A 2 37.86 35.49 4.94
C THR A 2 37.30 34.60 3.81
N THR A 3 38.16 33.90 3.06
CA THR A 3 37.76 33.05 1.92
C THR A 3 37.14 31.71 2.31
N CYS A 4 37.39 31.19 3.51
CA CYS A 4 36.85 29.89 3.95
C CYS A 4 35.35 29.98 4.34
N ASN A 5 34.85 31.16 4.70
CA ASN A 5 33.45 31.34 5.11
C ASN A 5 32.47 31.46 3.93
N LEU A 6 32.94 31.90 2.76
CA LEU A 6 32.10 32.04 1.55
C LEU A 6 31.73 30.67 0.94
N LEU A 7 32.66 29.72 0.90
CA LEU A 7 32.41 28.37 0.38
C LEU A 7 31.39 27.59 1.22
N ASN A 8 31.43 27.74 2.55
CA ASN A 8 30.45 27.11 3.44
C ASN A 8 29.04 27.71 3.29
N HIS A 9 28.93 28.99 2.92
CA HIS A 9 27.64 29.64 2.71
C HIS A 9 27.00 29.21 1.38
N GLU A 10 27.78 29.09 0.30
CA GLU A 10 27.28 28.62 -0.99
C GLU A 10 26.85 27.14 -0.95
N GLN A 11 27.60 26.28 -0.27
CA GLN A 11 27.22 24.87 -0.11
C GLN A 11 25.92 24.70 0.69
N LYS A 12 25.71 25.51 1.74
CA LYS A 12 24.45 25.50 2.50
C LYS A 12 23.27 25.99 1.65
N LYS A 13 23.47 27.02 0.83
CA LYS A 13 22.43 27.54 -0.08
C LYS A 13 22.04 26.51 -1.13
N LYS A 14 23.02 25.88 -1.78
CA LYS A 14 22.78 24.84 -2.79
C LYS A 14 22.02 23.63 -2.23
N LYS A 15 22.35 23.21 -1.00
CA LYS A 15 21.67 22.09 -0.31
C LYS A 15 20.24 22.44 0.13
N SER A 16 19.97 23.70 0.43
CA SER A 16 18.62 24.21 0.73
C SER A 16 17.76 24.24 -0.53
N ASP A 17 18.33 24.71 -1.64
CA ASP A 17 17.62 24.83 -2.92
C ASP A 17 17.25 23.44 -3.48
N ASP A 18 18.17 22.46 -3.43
CA ASP A 18 17.89 21.07 -3.83
C ASP A 18 16.76 20.45 -3.00
N LYS A 19 16.76 20.68 -1.68
CA LYS A 19 15.70 20.16 -0.80
C LYS A 19 14.33 20.77 -1.12
N SER A 20 14.30 22.05 -1.48
CA SER A 20 13.07 22.74 -1.89
C SER A 20 12.53 22.25 -3.24
N ARG A 21 13.44 21.83 -4.14
CA ARG A 21 13.11 21.30 -5.46
C ARG A 21 12.53 19.90 -5.36
N ILE A 22 13.21 19.00 -4.63
CA ILE A 22 12.72 17.63 -4.35
C ILE A 22 11.32 17.65 -3.72
N ARG A 23 11.05 18.58 -2.79
CA ARG A 23 9.73 18.69 -2.15
C ARG A 23 8.63 19.15 -3.11
N ARG A 24 8.95 20.07 -4.04
CA ARG A 24 8.00 20.53 -5.06
C ARG A 24 7.70 19.43 -6.06
N ASP A 25 8.73 18.72 -6.52
CA ASP A 25 8.59 17.62 -7.48
C ASP A 25 7.76 16.48 -6.86
N PHE A 26 8.03 16.11 -5.60
CA PHE A 26 7.24 15.10 -4.88
C PHE A 26 5.76 15.51 -4.72
N THR A 27 5.49 16.78 -4.39
CA THR A 27 4.10 17.25 -4.23
C THR A 27 3.35 17.25 -5.56
N ALA A 28 4.02 17.63 -6.66
CA ALA A 28 3.44 17.59 -8.00
C ALA A 28 3.12 16.15 -8.44
N ILE A 29 4.00 15.19 -8.15
CA ILE A 29 3.79 13.76 -8.44
C ILE A 29 2.56 13.24 -7.67
N VAL A 30 2.48 13.49 -6.35
CA VAL A 30 1.32 13.08 -5.53
C VAL A 30 0.02 13.68 -6.09
N HIS A 31 0.04 14.95 -6.50
CA HIS A 31 -1.14 15.60 -7.06
C HIS A 31 -1.54 15.03 -8.44
N ARG A 32 -0.57 14.62 -9.26
CA ARG A 32 -0.82 14.00 -10.58
C ARG A 32 -1.40 12.59 -10.42
N ILE A 33 -0.87 11.79 -9.48
CA ILE A 33 -1.38 10.45 -9.16
C ILE A 33 -2.81 10.55 -8.60
N MET A 34 -3.06 11.45 -7.65
CA MET A 34 -4.38 11.66 -7.06
C MET A 34 -5.38 12.24 -8.07
N GLY A 35 -4.92 13.13 -8.96
CA GLY A 35 -5.72 13.73 -10.03
C GLY A 35 -6.14 12.73 -11.11
N LYS A 36 -5.22 11.89 -11.61
CA LYS A 36 -5.53 10.81 -12.56
C LYS A 36 -6.56 9.83 -11.97
N LYS A 37 -6.45 9.52 -10.68
CA LYS A 37 -7.43 8.68 -9.98
C LYS A 37 -8.81 9.34 -9.99
N ALA A 38 -8.90 10.63 -9.67
CA ALA A 38 -10.18 11.35 -9.66
C ALA A 38 -10.83 11.48 -11.06
N SER A 39 -10.06 11.70 -12.13
CA SER A 39 -10.61 11.79 -13.49
C SER A 39 -11.09 10.45 -14.02
N LEU A 40 -10.39 9.35 -13.71
CA LEU A 40 -10.81 7.99 -14.09
C LEU A 40 -12.09 7.53 -13.37
N PHE A 41 -12.38 8.09 -12.18
CA PHE A 41 -13.64 7.83 -11.47
C PHE A 41 -14.79 8.77 -11.88
N SER A 42 -14.50 9.88 -12.57
CA SER A 42 -15.52 10.88 -12.98
C SER A 42 -16.15 10.55 -14.34
N ASP A 43 -15.40 9.95 -15.26
CA ASP A 43 -15.82 9.80 -16.65
C ASP A 43 -16.04 8.33 -17.03
N GLY A 44 -17.28 7.87 -16.85
CA GLY A 44 -18.04 7.09 -17.84
C GLY A 44 -17.52 5.74 -18.38
N SER A 45 -18.36 4.72 -18.17
CA SER A 45 -18.56 3.49 -18.96
C SER A 45 -17.84 3.39 -20.33
N PRO A 46 -17.14 2.27 -20.63
CA PRO A 46 -16.35 2.03 -21.86
C PRO A 46 -17.13 1.96 -23.19
N THR A 47 -18.40 2.37 -23.22
CA THR A 47 -19.28 2.29 -24.40
C THR A 47 -19.17 3.48 -25.37
N THR A 48 -18.56 4.60 -24.98
CA THR A 48 -18.66 5.85 -25.77
C THR A 48 -17.56 5.99 -26.84
N ILE A 49 -16.39 5.39 -26.65
CA ILE A 49 -15.24 5.54 -27.56
C ILE A 49 -15.43 4.73 -28.85
N ASN A 50 -16.13 3.59 -28.79
CA ASN A 50 -16.30 2.71 -29.95
C ASN A 50 -17.28 3.27 -31.02
N ASN A 51 -18.17 4.19 -30.63
CA ASN A 51 -19.15 4.77 -31.55
C ASN A 51 -18.57 5.90 -32.43
N GLY A 52 -17.48 6.55 -32.00
CA GLY A 52 -16.83 7.60 -32.79
C GLY A 52 -16.09 7.07 -34.02
N ILE A 53 -15.46 5.89 -33.90
CA ILE A 53 -14.67 5.28 -34.98
C ILE A 53 -15.59 4.74 -36.10
N ILE A 54 -16.74 4.18 -35.74
CA ILE A 54 -17.72 3.65 -36.71
C ILE A 54 -18.35 4.78 -37.53
N HIS A 55 -18.54 5.96 -36.95
CA HIS A 55 -19.15 7.10 -37.65
C HIS A 55 -18.19 7.75 -38.68
N ALA A 56 -16.89 7.76 -38.41
CA ALA A 56 -15.88 8.28 -39.34
C ALA A 56 -15.71 7.39 -40.58
N GLU A 57 -15.79 6.05 -40.42
CA GLU A 57 -15.67 5.11 -41.53
C GLU A 57 -16.89 5.17 -42.49
N GLN A 58 -18.07 5.51 -41.97
CA GLN A 58 -19.28 5.66 -42.80
C GLN A 58 -19.27 6.93 -43.66
N LEU A 59 -18.64 8.02 -43.18
CA LEU A 59 -18.52 9.27 -43.96
C LEU A 59 -17.53 9.11 -45.12
N SER A 60 -16.43 8.37 -44.93
CA SER A 60 -15.45 8.07 -45.98
C SER A 60 -16.06 7.26 -47.16
N LYS A 61 -16.98 6.33 -46.87
CA LYS A 61 -17.63 5.51 -47.91
C LYS A 61 -18.64 6.30 -48.75
N HIS A 62 -19.24 7.35 -48.20
CA HIS A 62 -20.28 8.11 -48.91
C HIS A 62 -19.71 9.10 -49.94
N GLU A 63 -18.49 9.61 -49.69
CA GLU A 63 -17.84 10.62 -50.53
C GLU A 63 -17.27 10.05 -51.84
N ASN A 64 -16.88 8.77 -51.84
CA ASN A 64 -16.37 8.09 -53.04
C ASN A 64 -17.43 7.74 -54.09
N SER A 65 -18.73 7.83 -53.76
CA SER A 65 -19.79 7.48 -54.73
C SER A 65 -20.19 8.63 -55.66
N ASN A 66 -19.86 9.88 -55.32
CA ASN A 66 -20.33 11.06 -56.05
C ASN A 66 -19.33 11.65 -57.05
N LYS A 67 -18.09 11.11 -57.16
CA LYS A 67 -17.02 11.71 -57.98
C LYS A 67 -16.90 11.16 -59.42
N LEU A 68 -17.90 10.43 -59.93
CA LEU A 68 -17.81 9.74 -61.23
C LEU A 68 -18.55 10.39 -62.42
N MET A 69 -19.01 11.64 -62.31
CA MET A 69 -19.55 12.39 -63.45
C MET A 69 -19.23 13.90 -63.40
N SER A 70 -18.06 14.30 -63.90
CA SER A 70 -17.92 15.49 -64.75
C SER A 70 -16.48 15.59 -65.27
N GLY A 71 -16.30 15.45 -66.59
CA GLY A 71 -15.05 15.83 -67.24
C GLY A 71 -14.97 17.35 -67.34
N ASN A 72 -14.02 17.94 -66.61
CA ASN A 72 -13.57 19.31 -66.81
C ASN A 72 -12.12 19.40 -66.31
N ASP A 73 -11.20 19.68 -67.24
CA ASP A 73 -9.75 19.59 -67.03
C ASP A 73 -9.14 20.80 -66.29
N ASP A 74 -9.96 21.71 -65.74
CA ASP A 74 -9.50 22.90 -65.00
C ASP A 74 -9.40 22.69 -63.47
N TYR A 75 -9.81 21.52 -62.94
CA TYR A 75 -9.78 21.24 -61.49
C TYR A 75 -8.45 20.65 -60.98
N ALA A 76 -7.52 20.29 -61.87
CA ALA A 76 -6.28 19.59 -61.50
C ALA A 76 -5.30 20.43 -60.67
N LEU A 77 -5.33 21.77 -60.79
CA LEU A 77 -4.42 22.65 -60.02
C LEU A 77 -4.94 22.97 -58.60
N SER A 78 -6.26 22.97 -58.39
CA SER A 78 -6.88 23.23 -57.08
C SER A 78 -6.76 22.03 -56.14
N ASP A 79 -6.90 20.81 -56.68
CA ASP A 79 -6.80 19.59 -55.88
C ASP A 79 -5.35 19.31 -55.42
N ALA A 80 -4.34 19.71 -56.20
CA ALA A 80 -2.93 19.56 -55.81
C ALA A 80 -2.54 20.45 -54.61
N ALA A 81 -3.10 21.66 -54.52
CA ALA A 81 -2.86 22.57 -53.39
C ALA A 81 -3.55 22.08 -52.09
N TRP A 82 -4.74 21.50 -52.21
CA TRP A 82 -5.46 20.90 -51.08
C TRP A 82 -4.74 19.63 -50.55
N ILE A 83 -4.24 18.78 -51.45
CA ILE A 83 -3.46 17.59 -51.08
C ILE A 83 -2.15 17.99 -50.36
N HIS A 84 -1.44 19.03 -50.84
CA HIS A 84 -0.22 19.50 -50.19
C HIS A 84 -0.46 20.09 -48.79
N SER A 85 -1.55 20.84 -48.59
CA SER A 85 -1.92 21.40 -47.28
C SER A 85 -2.22 20.31 -46.26
N ASN A 86 -2.93 19.25 -46.66
CA ASN A 86 -3.29 18.16 -45.77
C ASN A 86 -2.10 17.24 -45.46
N ILE A 87 -1.17 17.07 -46.41
CA ILE A 87 0.06 16.27 -46.17
C ILE A 87 0.98 16.96 -45.15
N SER A 88 1.11 18.30 -45.17
CA SER A 88 1.89 19.00 -44.15
C SER A 88 1.29 18.88 -42.75
N GLU A 89 -0.04 18.93 -42.64
CA GLU A 89 -0.72 18.80 -41.35
C GLU A 89 -0.61 17.36 -40.80
N ILE A 90 -0.67 16.35 -41.67
CA ILE A 90 -0.44 14.94 -41.30
C ILE A 90 1.02 14.74 -40.85
N LEU A 91 2.00 15.34 -41.54
CA LEU A 91 3.41 15.23 -41.16
C LEU A 91 3.74 15.95 -39.85
N ASP A 92 3.10 17.09 -39.57
CA ASP A 92 3.26 17.80 -38.29
C ASP A 92 2.62 17.02 -37.13
N VAL A 93 1.48 16.35 -37.37
CA VAL A 93 0.86 15.45 -36.37
C VAL A 93 1.75 14.25 -36.09
N ASP A 94 2.35 13.62 -37.10
CA ASP A 94 3.23 12.47 -36.94
C ASP A 94 4.53 12.86 -36.20
N TYR A 95 5.09 14.02 -36.51
CA TYR A 95 6.26 14.57 -35.80
C TYR A 95 5.93 14.94 -34.35
N ALA A 96 4.74 15.51 -34.08
CA ALA A 96 4.29 15.82 -32.73
C ALA A 96 4.04 14.53 -31.92
N MET A 97 3.43 13.49 -32.50
CA MET A 97 3.22 12.20 -31.84
C MET A 97 4.53 11.47 -31.54
N THR A 98 5.51 11.57 -32.44
CA THR A 98 6.82 10.93 -32.25
C THR A 98 7.61 11.59 -31.11
N ASN A 99 7.59 12.92 -31.01
CA ASN A 99 8.29 13.63 -29.92
C ASN A 99 7.57 13.51 -28.56
N VAL A 100 6.24 13.41 -28.53
CA VAL A 100 5.48 13.15 -27.30
C VAL A 100 5.76 11.75 -26.75
N SER A 101 5.96 10.75 -27.62
CA SER A 101 6.21 9.37 -27.20
C SER A 101 7.56 9.15 -26.48
N PHE A 102 8.59 9.97 -26.76
CA PHE A 102 9.94 9.75 -26.23
C PHE A 102 10.13 10.31 -24.81
N ASP A 103 9.57 11.48 -24.52
CA ASP A 103 9.67 12.09 -23.18
C ASP A 103 8.78 11.36 -22.16
N ASP A 104 7.57 10.93 -22.55
CA ASP A 104 6.65 10.24 -21.63
C ASP A 104 7.20 8.88 -21.17
N GLN A 105 7.85 8.13 -22.06
CA GLN A 105 8.38 6.80 -21.72
C GLN A 105 9.49 6.87 -20.65
N SER A 106 10.35 7.88 -20.72
CA SER A 106 11.42 8.07 -19.72
C SER A 106 10.87 8.37 -18.31
N SER A 107 9.67 8.97 -18.25
CA SER A 107 9.06 9.38 -17.00
C SER A 107 8.47 8.22 -16.20
N GLU A 108 7.93 7.21 -16.88
CA GLU A 108 7.36 6.03 -16.22
C GLU A 108 8.44 5.11 -15.62
N GLU A 109 9.64 5.06 -16.23
CA GLU A 109 10.70 4.16 -15.77
C GLU A 109 11.25 4.52 -14.39
N TRP A 110 11.40 5.82 -14.11
CA TRP A 110 11.92 6.24 -12.82
C TRP A 110 10.89 6.04 -11.70
N GLU A 111 9.60 6.22 -11.98
CA GLU A 111 8.51 5.95 -11.03
C GLU A 111 8.53 4.48 -10.59
N LEU A 112 8.58 3.57 -11.56
CA LEU A 112 8.67 2.12 -11.34
C LEU A 112 9.88 1.74 -10.48
N ASN A 113 11.06 2.28 -10.83
CA ASN A 113 12.29 1.99 -10.11
C ASN A 113 12.25 2.49 -8.66
N ILE A 114 11.65 3.66 -8.40
CA ILE A 114 11.47 4.18 -7.04
C ILE A 114 10.53 3.28 -6.23
N VAL A 115 9.37 2.93 -6.79
CA VAL A 115 8.38 2.08 -6.13
C VAL A 115 8.97 0.70 -5.80
N ALA A 116 9.62 0.06 -6.76
CA ALA A 116 10.30 -1.21 -6.55
C ALA A 116 11.39 -1.11 -5.47
N SER A 117 12.19 -0.04 -5.49
CA SER A 117 13.22 0.21 -4.47
C SER A 117 12.62 0.37 -3.08
N ILE A 118 11.43 0.99 -2.95
CA ILE A 118 10.71 1.11 -1.68
C ILE A 118 10.26 -0.28 -1.19
N TYR A 119 9.61 -1.08 -2.03
CA TYR A 119 9.18 -2.44 -1.65
C TYR A 119 10.36 -3.32 -1.24
N LEU A 120 11.47 -3.28 -1.98
CA LEU A 120 12.69 -4.01 -1.65
C LEU A 120 13.30 -3.54 -0.33
N SER A 121 13.34 -2.22 -0.09
CA SER A 121 13.85 -1.64 1.15
C SER A 121 13.02 -2.07 2.35
N VAL A 122 11.68 -2.03 2.24
CA VAL A 122 10.76 -2.53 3.27
C VAL A 122 11.05 -4.00 3.56
N PHE A 123 11.17 -4.84 2.53
CA PHE A 123 11.51 -6.26 2.71
C PHE A 123 12.81 -6.44 3.51
N ILE A 124 13.91 -5.82 3.08
CA ILE A 124 15.23 -5.98 3.72
C ILE A 124 15.22 -5.46 5.16
N ILE A 125 14.62 -4.29 5.39
CA ILE A 125 14.60 -3.62 6.70
C ILE A 125 13.82 -4.46 7.72
N TYR A 126 12.69 -5.05 7.34
CA TYR A 126 11.81 -5.74 8.29
C TYR A 126 12.10 -7.25 8.42
N ILE A 127 12.52 -7.94 7.35
CA ILE A 127 12.68 -9.40 7.40
C ILE A 127 13.75 -9.83 8.42
N VAL A 128 14.88 -9.10 8.49
CA VAL A 128 15.99 -9.46 9.39
C VAL A 128 15.58 -9.36 10.87
N PRO A 129 14.99 -8.24 11.36
CA PRO A 129 14.45 -8.17 12.71
C PRO A 129 13.41 -9.24 13.04
N TYR A 130 12.49 -9.55 12.12
CA TYR A 130 11.48 -10.59 12.35
C TYR A 130 12.12 -11.98 12.49
N LEU A 131 13.07 -12.33 11.61
CA LEU A 131 13.79 -13.60 11.70
C LEU A 131 14.60 -13.71 13.01
N ILE A 132 15.24 -12.63 13.46
CA ILE A 132 15.94 -12.59 14.75
C ILE A 132 14.94 -12.78 15.90
N CYS A 133 13.79 -12.09 15.87
CA CYS A 133 12.76 -12.20 16.89
C CYS A 133 12.25 -13.65 17.01
N ILE A 134 11.90 -14.25 15.87
CA ILE A 134 11.47 -15.66 15.78
C ILE A 134 12.56 -16.58 16.33
N TYR A 135 13.80 -16.40 15.89
CA TYR A 135 14.95 -17.22 16.35
C TYR A 135 15.15 -17.15 17.87
N VAL A 136 15.15 -15.94 18.45
CA VAL A 136 15.34 -15.72 19.89
C VAL A 136 14.22 -16.39 20.69
N VAL A 137 12.96 -16.20 20.29
CA VAL A 137 11.81 -16.78 20.99
C VAL A 137 11.81 -18.31 20.90
N VAL A 138 12.11 -18.87 19.73
CA VAL A 138 12.14 -20.32 19.51
C VAL A 138 13.29 -20.99 20.27
N LYS A 139 14.48 -20.37 20.31
CA LYS A 139 15.65 -20.94 20.99
C LYS A 139 15.54 -20.90 22.51
N ALA A 140 14.93 -19.86 23.06
CA ALA A 140 14.76 -19.71 24.50
C ALA A 140 13.51 -20.46 24.99
N LYS A 141 13.70 -21.70 25.44
CA LYS A 141 12.61 -22.57 25.95
C LYS A 141 11.76 -21.91 27.05
N ASP A 142 12.37 -21.06 27.86
CA ASP A 142 11.66 -20.33 28.92
C ASP A 142 10.75 -19.22 28.40
N LEU A 143 11.06 -18.66 27.22
CA LEU A 143 10.26 -17.62 26.59
C LEU A 143 9.09 -18.25 25.82
N ILE A 144 9.33 -19.29 25.00
CA ILE A 144 8.26 -19.90 24.19
C ILE A 144 7.15 -20.52 25.04
N ASN A 145 7.42 -20.90 26.29
CA ASN A 145 6.40 -21.41 27.20
C ASN A 145 5.50 -20.32 27.78
N LYS A 146 5.86 -19.03 27.66
CA LYS A 146 5.04 -17.92 28.15
C LYS A 146 3.99 -17.52 27.10
N PRO A 147 2.70 -17.39 27.49
CA PRO A 147 1.61 -17.05 26.60
C PRO A 147 1.85 -15.87 25.67
N TYR A 148 2.39 -14.77 26.21
CA TYR A 148 2.57 -13.54 25.43
C TYR A 148 3.62 -13.70 24.32
N TYR A 149 4.67 -14.49 24.53
CA TYR A 149 5.67 -14.75 23.50
C TYR A 149 5.14 -15.69 22.43
N GLN A 150 4.25 -16.62 22.78
CA GLN A 150 3.56 -17.44 21.78
C GLN A 150 2.71 -16.56 20.86
N ILE A 151 1.94 -15.61 21.42
CA ILE A 151 1.13 -14.67 20.63
C ILE A 151 2.05 -13.83 19.72
N LEU A 152 3.11 -13.23 20.27
CA LEU A 152 4.08 -12.44 19.50
C LEU A 152 4.76 -13.24 18.40
N LEU A 153 5.10 -14.50 18.65
CA LEU A 153 5.70 -15.38 17.65
C LEU A 153 4.76 -15.58 16.46
N HIS A 154 3.46 -15.81 16.70
CA HIS A 154 2.48 -15.95 15.62
C HIS A 154 2.17 -14.64 14.90
N MET A 155 2.23 -13.49 15.59
CA MET A 155 2.16 -12.18 14.93
C MET A 155 3.35 -12.00 13.98
N ALA A 156 4.57 -12.27 14.44
CA ALA A 156 5.77 -12.21 13.63
C ALA A 156 5.72 -13.16 12.42
N LEU A 157 5.15 -14.36 12.58
CA LEU A 157 4.95 -15.28 11.45
C LEU A 157 3.98 -14.72 10.40
N ALA A 158 2.87 -14.10 10.82
CA ALA A 158 1.94 -13.46 9.91
C ALA A 158 2.59 -12.28 9.16
N ASP A 159 3.37 -11.46 9.86
CA ASP A 159 4.10 -10.33 9.26
C ASP A 159 5.16 -10.80 8.26
N VAL A 160 5.88 -11.89 8.55
CA VAL A 160 6.85 -12.47 7.61
C VAL A 160 6.15 -12.87 6.31
N VAL A 161 4.98 -13.53 6.37
CA VAL A 161 4.20 -13.89 5.18
C VAL A 161 3.81 -12.65 4.37
N GLN A 162 3.32 -11.59 5.02
CA GLN A 162 2.99 -10.33 4.34
C GLN A 162 4.22 -9.66 3.71
N ILE A 163 5.36 -9.66 4.39
CA ILE A 163 6.60 -9.07 3.89
C ILE A 163 7.11 -9.81 2.65
N PHE A 164 6.94 -11.14 2.59
CA PHE A 164 7.24 -11.89 1.36
C PHE A 164 6.36 -11.42 0.18
N ASN A 165 5.11 -11.04 0.41
CA ASN A 165 4.26 -10.50 -0.67
C ASN A 165 4.76 -9.12 -1.16
N SER A 166 5.37 -8.31 -0.29
CA SER A 166 6.07 -7.07 -0.73
C SER A 166 7.26 -7.37 -1.66
N LEU A 167 7.99 -8.47 -1.42
CA LEU A 167 9.05 -8.91 -2.33
C LEU A 167 8.47 -9.35 -3.69
N PHE A 168 7.34 -10.07 -3.70
CA PHE A 168 6.63 -10.38 -4.94
C PHE A 168 6.25 -9.10 -5.69
N SER A 169 5.58 -8.14 -5.05
CA SER A 169 5.22 -6.86 -5.66
C SER A 169 6.44 -6.12 -6.25
N CYS A 170 7.60 -6.17 -5.58
CA CYS A 170 8.84 -5.60 -6.10
C CYS A 170 9.27 -6.26 -7.41
N VAL A 171 9.30 -7.60 -7.48
CA VAL A 171 9.73 -8.34 -8.67
C VAL A 171 8.84 -8.01 -9.86
N PHE A 172 7.53 -7.99 -9.67
CA PHE A 172 6.59 -7.71 -10.77
C PHE A 172 6.58 -6.24 -11.19
N THR A 173 6.78 -5.31 -10.26
CA THR A 173 7.01 -3.90 -10.58
C THR A 173 8.25 -3.72 -11.47
N LEU A 174 9.35 -4.42 -11.17
CA LEU A 174 10.57 -4.36 -12.00
C LEU A 174 10.40 -5.02 -13.37
N MET A 175 9.65 -6.13 -13.43
CA MET A 175 9.39 -6.84 -14.68
C MET A 175 8.40 -6.13 -15.60
N ARG A 176 7.71 -5.09 -15.12
CA ARG A 176 6.63 -4.37 -15.82
C ARG A 176 5.53 -5.32 -16.35
N ASN A 177 5.39 -6.46 -15.69
CA ASN A 177 4.46 -7.50 -16.10
C ASN A 177 3.42 -7.67 -15.01
N GLU A 178 2.18 -7.80 -15.44
CA GLU A 178 1.11 -8.23 -14.54
C GLU A 178 1.43 -9.64 -14.03
N GLU A 179 1.25 -9.82 -12.73
CA GLU A 179 1.32 -11.14 -12.13
C GLU A 179 0.29 -12.07 -12.77
N PRO A 180 0.62 -13.36 -12.99
CA PRO A 180 -0.37 -14.35 -13.36
C PRO A 180 -1.56 -14.27 -12.41
N PHE A 181 -2.77 -14.19 -12.96
CA PHE A 181 -3.99 -13.90 -12.19
C PHE A 181 -4.11 -14.73 -10.90
N TRP A 182 -3.83 -16.04 -10.97
CA TRP A 182 -3.93 -16.94 -9.81
C TRP A 182 -2.87 -16.71 -8.75
N SER A 183 -1.62 -16.39 -9.14
CA SER A 183 -0.57 -16.08 -8.15
C SER A 183 -0.85 -14.75 -7.47
N ASN A 184 -1.26 -13.73 -8.23
CA ASN A 184 -1.61 -12.41 -7.71
C ASN A 184 -2.76 -12.50 -6.72
N LYS A 185 -3.83 -13.21 -7.13
CA LYS A 185 -5.01 -13.42 -6.28
C LYS A 185 -4.66 -14.17 -4.99
N LEU A 186 -3.81 -15.19 -5.06
CA LEU A 186 -3.39 -15.94 -3.88
C LEU A 186 -2.52 -15.08 -2.96
N ALA A 187 -1.55 -14.35 -3.50
CA ALA A 187 -0.70 -13.44 -2.74
C ALA A 187 -1.53 -12.35 -2.05
N GLY A 188 -2.51 -11.77 -2.74
CA GLY A 188 -3.44 -10.82 -2.15
C GLY A 188 -4.28 -11.44 -1.03
N ALA A 189 -4.87 -12.62 -1.26
CA ALA A 189 -5.62 -13.34 -0.25
C ALA A 189 -4.77 -13.65 1.01
N LEU A 190 -3.50 -14.03 0.81
CA LEU A 190 -2.54 -14.24 1.90
C LEU A 190 -2.24 -12.94 2.65
N THR A 191 -1.97 -11.84 1.94
CA THR A 191 -1.71 -10.52 2.56
C THR A 191 -2.88 -10.11 3.45
N ASP A 192 -4.09 -10.09 2.90
CA ASP A 192 -5.28 -9.61 3.61
C ASP A 192 -5.71 -10.58 4.73
N GLY A 193 -5.65 -11.89 4.49
CA GLY A 193 -5.94 -12.89 5.51
C GLY A 193 -4.94 -12.86 6.68
N CYS A 194 -3.66 -12.65 6.40
CA CYS A 194 -2.65 -12.45 7.45
C CYS A 194 -2.85 -11.13 8.20
N TRP A 195 -3.40 -10.09 7.56
CA TRP A 195 -3.75 -8.82 8.22
C TRP A 195 -4.84 -9.04 9.26
N PHE A 196 -5.95 -9.73 8.91
CA PHE A 196 -6.99 -10.07 9.87
C PHE A 196 -6.49 -10.96 11.01
N LEU A 197 -5.64 -11.94 10.70
CA LEU A 197 -4.98 -12.76 11.71
C LEU A 197 -4.16 -11.89 12.68
N TYR A 198 -3.37 -10.95 12.16
CA TYR A 198 -2.59 -10.01 12.96
C TYR A 198 -3.49 -9.19 13.88
N CYS A 199 -4.58 -8.62 13.36
CA CYS A 199 -5.55 -7.86 14.16
C CYS A 199 -6.12 -8.71 15.30
N CYS A 200 -6.55 -9.95 15.03
CA CYS A 200 -7.04 -10.85 16.08
C CYS A 200 -5.97 -11.15 17.15
N LEU A 201 -4.74 -11.44 16.74
CA LEU A 201 -3.64 -11.69 17.66
C LEU A 201 -3.29 -10.45 18.49
N ALA A 202 -3.37 -9.25 17.91
CA ALA A 202 -3.19 -7.99 18.63
C ALA A 202 -4.26 -7.79 19.72
N HIS A 203 -5.52 -8.16 19.47
CA HIS A 203 -6.57 -8.14 20.48
C HIS A 203 -6.30 -9.13 21.60
N ILE A 204 -5.89 -10.35 21.25
CA ILE A 204 -5.54 -11.39 22.23
C ILE A 204 -4.36 -10.92 23.08
N LEU A 205 -3.37 -10.26 22.48
CA LEU A 205 -2.23 -9.68 23.19
C LEU A 205 -2.66 -8.55 24.13
N ALA A 206 -3.49 -7.62 23.67
CA ALA A 206 -4.03 -6.54 24.48
C ALA A 206 -4.83 -7.09 25.67
N LEU A 207 -5.69 -8.09 25.44
CA LEU A 207 -6.42 -8.77 26.51
C LEU A 207 -5.50 -9.49 27.49
N ASN A 208 -4.46 -10.16 27.01
CA ASN A 208 -3.45 -10.79 27.86
C ASN A 208 -2.76 -9.78 28.79
N ARG A 209 -2.41 -8.60 28.25
CA ARG A 209 -1.84 -7.50 29.04
C ARG A 209 -2.84 -6.90 30.02
N PHE A 210 -4.08 -6.71 29.60
CA PHE A 210 -5.16 -6.26 30.48
C PHE A 210 -5.35 -7.18 31.69
N VAL A 211 -5.51 -8.49 31.45
CA VAL A 211 -5.68 -9.48 32.53
C VAL A 211 -4.44 -9.51 33.43
N SER A 212 -3.23 -9.45 32.87
CA SER A 212 -1.99 -9.40 33.66
C SER A 212 -1.92 -8.18 34.58
N MET A 213 -2.44 -7.03 34.14
CA MET A 213 -2.39 -5.78 34.91
C MET A 213 -3.47 -5.67 35.97
N TYR A 214 -4.71 -6.08 35.66
CA TYR A 214 -5.88 -5.98 36.53
C TYR A 214 -6.08 -7.20 37.43
N PHE A 215 -5.73 -8.40 36.94
CA PHE A 215 -5.98 -9.67 37.62
C PHE A 215 -4.72 -10.57 37.62
N PRO A 216 -3.60 -10.12 38.22
CA PRO A 216 -2.32 -10.82 38.14
C PRO A 216 -2.38 -12.26 38.68
N LEU A 217 -3.18 -12.54 39.71
CA LEU A 217 -3.33 -13.89 40.28
C LEU A 217 -4.09 -14.84 39.34
N LYS A 218 -4.95 -14.32 38.46
CA LYS A 218 -5.77 -15.12 37.55
C LYS A 218 -5.17 -15.24 36.15
N VAL A 219 -4.01 -14.62 35.88
CA VAL A 219 -3.41 -14.64 34.53
C VAL A 219 -3.12 -16.07 34.06
N GLY A 220 -2.66 -16.94 34.97
CA GLY A 220 -2.38 -18.34 34.66
C GLY A 220 -3.64 -19.17 34.39
N GLU A 221 -4.78 -18.76 34.95
CA GLU A 221 -6.08 -19.38 34.68
C GLU A 221 -6.56 -19.00 33.27
N TYR A 222 -6.62 -17.71 32.94
CA TYR A 222 -7.10 -17.26 31.62
C TYR A 222 -6.13 -17.60 30.50
N PHE A 223 -4.83 -17.40 30.71
CA PHE A 223 -3.77 -17.58 29.74
C PHE A 223 -2.77 -18.64 30.20
N SER A 224 -3.20 -19.89 30.30
CA SER A 224 -2.27 -21.02 30.40
C SER A 224 -1.64 -21.31 29.02
N ALA A 225 -0.48 -21.99 28.98
CA ALA A 225 0.18 -22.33 27.72
C ALA A 225 -0.74 -23.14 26.78
N ARG A 226 -1.54 -24.07 27.32
CA ARG A 226 -2.49 -24.86 26.52
C ARG A 226 -3.66 -24.02 26.02
N ARG A 227 -4.26 -23.20 26.87
CA ARG A 227 -5.39 -22.33 26.48
C ARG A 227 -4.96 -21.29 25.45
N THR A 228 -3.77 -20.72 25.61
CA THR A 228 -3.22 -19.75 24.67
C THR A 228 -3.05 -20.35 23.27
N LYS A 229 -2.52 -21.57 23.16
CA LYS A 229 -2.44 -22.28 21.87
C LYS A 229 -3.81 -22.48 21.22
N ILE A 230 -4.84 -22.80 21.99
CA ILE A 230 -6.21 -22.95 21.48
C ILE A 230 -6.73 -21.60 20.97
N ILE A 231 -6.57 -20.53 21.75
CA ILE A 231 -7.00 -19.17 21.38
C ILE A 231 -6.28 -18.70 20.10
N ILE A 232 -4.97 -18.93 20.00
CA ILE A 232 -4.18 -18.66 18.80
C ILE A 232 -4.71 -19.49 17.62
N GLY A 233 -5.01 -20.78 17.83
CA GLY A 233 -5.60 -21.64 16.81
C GLY A 233 -6.92 -21.09 16.27
N VAL A 234 -7.79 -20.57 17.14
CA VAL A 234 -9.03 -19.89 16.72
C VAL A 234 -8.74 -18.66 15.87
N ALA A 235 -7.73 -17.85 16.24
CA ALA A 235 -7.32 -16.70 15.43
C ALA A 235 -6.82 -17.12 14.04
N TRP A 236 -6.05 -18.21 13.95
CA TRP A 236 -5.62 -18.78 12.67
C TRP A 236 -6.80 -19.23 11.81
N VAL A 237 -7.78 -19.93 12.40
CA VAL A 237 -9.00 -20.33 11.67
C VAL A 237 -9.74 -19.11 11.12
N TYR A 238 -9.81 -18.01 11.88
CA TYR A 238 -10.41 -16.77 11.40
C TYR A 238 -9.64 -16.18 10.21
N GLY A 239 -8.31 -16.06 10.33
CA GLY A 239 -7.45 -15.58 9.23
C GLY A 239 -7.52 -16.45 7.98
N THR A 240 -7.48 -17.77 8.12
CA THR A 240 -7.60 -18.69 6.98
C THR A 240 -8.99 -18.70 6.36
N THR A 241 -10.03 -18.39 7.12
CA THR A 241 -11.38 -18.18 6.57
C THR A 241 -11.39 -16.98 5.62
N TRP A 242 -10.70 -15.88 5.95
CA TRP A 242 -10.53 -14.74 5.05
C TRP A 242 -9.73 -15.09 3.79
N ILE A 243 -8.62 -15.83 3.93
CA ILE A 243 -7.86 -16.35 2.78
C ILE A 243 -8.79 -17.17 1.87
N GLY A 244 -9.55 -18.10 2.46
CA GLY A 244 -10.51 -18.93 1.75
C GLY A 244 -11.56 -18.09 1.02
N ALA A 245 -12.20 -17.13 1.70
CA ALA A 245 -13.20 -16.25 1.12
C ALA A 245 -12.66 -15.45 -0.09
N LEU A 246 -11.45 -14.92 0.02
CA LEU A 246 -10.82 -14.13 -1.05
C LEU A 246 -10.30 -14.96 -2.22
N THR A 247 -10.23 -16.29 -2.09
CA THR A 247 -9.91 -17.17 -3.23
C THR A 247 -11.16 -17.53 -4.05
N VAL A 248 -12.37 -17.39 -3.49
CA VAL A 248 -13.64 -17.66 -4.19
C VAL A 248 -13.82 -16.74 -5.40
N PRO A 249 -14.32 -17.22 -6.54
CA PRO A 249 -14.65 -16.37 -7.68
C PRO A 249 -15.61 -15.23 -7.31
N GLY A 250 -15.34 -14.02 -7.80
CA GLY A 250 -16.12 -12.82 -7.46
C GLY A 250 -15.68 -12.10 -6.20
N TYR A 251 -14.70 -12.62 -5.45
CA TYR A 251 -13.96 -11.90 -4.42
C TYR A 251 -12.50 -11.91 -4.82
N THR A 252 -11.94 -10.74 -5.12
CA THR A 252 -10.57 -10.59 -5.59
C THR A 252 -9.93 -9.39 -4.92
N PHE A 253 -8.79 -9.65 -4.27
CA PHE A 253 -7.85 -8.65 -3.78
C PHE A 253 -6.51 -8.97 -4.45
N MET A 254 -5.96 -8.01 -5.18
CA MET A 254 -4.79 -8.21 -6.04
C MET A 254 -3.94 -6.95 -6.13
N PHE A 255 -2.68 -7.13 -6.52
CA PHE A 255 -1.76 -6.06 -6.79
C PHE A 255 -2.04 -5.48 -8.17
N PHE A 256 -2.34 -4.18 -8.21
CA PHE A 256 -2.51 -3.43 -9.45
C PHE A 256 -1.24 -2.64 -9.73
N ILE A 257 -0.54 -2.98 -10.82
CA ILE A 257 0.69 -2.30 -11.21
C ILE A 257 0.45 -0.82 -11.54
N GLU A 258 -0.71 -0.50 -12.11
CA GLU A 258 -1.13 0.87 -12.45
C GLU A 258 -1.14 1.82 -11.24
N PHE A 259 -1.45 1.29 -10.06
CA PHE A 259 -1.56 2.05 -8.81
C PHE A 259 -0.45 1.71 -7.81
N TYR A 260 0.44 0.78 -8.16
CA TYR A 260 1.49 0.25 -7.30
C TYR A 260 0.97 -0.20 -5.92
N THR A 261 -0.24 -0.74 -5.87
CA THR A 261 -0.93 -1.02 -4.62
C THR A 261 -1.78 -2.28 -4.68
N TRP A 262 -2.01 -2.86 -3.51
CA TRP A 262 -2.95 -3.95 -3.32
C TRP A 262 -4.35 -3.35 -3.14
N ASP A 263 -5.29 -3.73 -3.99
CA ASP A 263 -6.68 -3.26 -3.88
C ASP A 263 -7.66 -4.38 -4.27
N TYR A 264 -8.92 -4.17 -3.95
CA TYR A 264 -10.03 -4.99 -4.39
C TYR A 264 -10.37 -4.70 -5.86
N ALA A 265 -10.69 -5.75 -6.62
CA ALA A 265 -11.20 -5.61 -7.98
C ALA A 265 -12.56 -4.90 -8.03
N GLU A 266 -12.97 -4.43 -9.21
CA GLU A 266 -14.22 -3.65 -9.39
C GLU A 266 -15.50 -4.48 -9.49
N ASN A 267 -15.44 -5.77 -9.16
CA ASN A 267 -16.62 -6.63 -9.17
C ASN A 267 -17.44 -6.49 -7.86
N TYR A 268 -18.70 -6.94 -7.91
CA TYR A 268 -19.64 -6.78 -6.79
C TYR A 268 -19.14 -7.40 -5.47
N GLY A 269 -18.60 -8.63 -5.51
CA GLY A 269 -18.14 -9.30 -4.28
C GLY A 269 -16.89 -8.65 -3.69
N SER A 270 -15.94 -8.22 -4.52
CA SER A 270 -14.79 -7.41 -4.11
C SER A 270 -15.21 -6.08 -3.46
N ALA A 271 -16.25 -5.41 -3.98
CA ALA A 271 -16.78 -4.19 -3.35
C ALA A 271 -17.39 -4.45 -1.97
N VAL A 272 -18.08 -5.59 -1.79
CA VAL A 272 -18.58 -6.02 -0.48
C VAL A 272 -17.42 -6.33 0.47
N ALA A 273 -16.42 -7.08 0.02
CA ALA A 273 -15.23 -7.39 0.82
C ALA A 273 -14.48 -6.12 1.25
N ARG A 274 -14.30 -5.14 0.36
CA ARG A 274 -13.71 -3.84 0.68
C ARG A 274 -14.44 -3.12 1.81
N ARG A 275 -15.78 -3.09 1.78
CA ARG A 275 -16.60 -2.47 2.84
C ARG A 275 -16.50 -3.22 4.15
N LEU A 276 -16.51 -4.55 4.11
CA LEU A 276 -16.35 -5.39 5.29
C LEU A 276 -14.97 -5.20 5.92
N ASN A 277 -13.92 -5.15 5.10
CA ASN A 277 -12.56 -4.89 5.56
C ASN A 277 -12.48 -3.53 6.27
N LEU A 278 -12.86 -2.44 5.60
CA LEU A 278 -12.84 -1.10 6.20
C LEU A 278 -13.64 -1.02 7.51
N THR A 279 -14.80 -1.67 7.57
CA THR A 279 -15.63 -1.69 8.79
C THR A 279 -14.95 -2.49 9.90
N SER A 280 -14.37 -3.64 9.56
CA SER A 280 -13.65 -4.50 10.48
C SER A 280 -12.39 -3.82 11.03
N ASP A 281 -11.64 -3.11 10.19
CA ASP A 281 -10.46 -2.34 10.58
C ASP A 281 -10.80 -1.23 11.57
N MET A 282 -11.84 -0.46 11.29
CA MET A 282 -12.31 0.60 12.20
C MET A 282 -12.77 0.02 13.54
N PHE A 283 -13.46 -1.13 13.50
CA PHE A 283 -13.86 -1.85 14.71
C PHE A 283 -12.65 -2.33 15.51
N HIS A 284 -11.71 -3.02 14.86
CA HIS A 284 -10.48 -3.52 15.48
C HIS A 284 -9.64 -2.41 16.10
N LEU A 285 -9.45 -1.31 15.37
CA LEU A 285 -8.71 -0.15 15.87
C LEU A 285 -9.40 0.45 17.10
N THR A 286 -10.72 0.65 17.04
CA THR A 286 -11.49 1.23 18.15
C THR A 286 -11.40 0.36 19.40
N VAL A 287 -11.59 -0.95 19.27
CA VAL A 287 -11.51 -1.89 20.40
C VAL A 287 -10.09 -1.95 20.97
N LEU A 288 -9.05 -1.93 20.13
CA LEU A 288 -7.66 -1.88 20.59
C LEU A 288 -7.36 -0.58 21.37
N VAL A 289 -7.80 0.57 20.87
CA VAL A 289 -7.66 1.85 21.58
C VAL A 289 -8.28 1.75 22.97
N VAL A 290 -9.51 1.22 23.09
CA VAL A 290 -10.17 1.02 24.38
C VAL A 290 -9.35 0.12 25.30
N TRP A 291 -8.87 -1.04 24.82
CA TRP A 291 -8.04 -1.93 25.63
C TRP A 291 -6.77 -1.24 26.15
N TYR A 292 -6.04 -0.55 25.28
CA TYR A 292 -4.79 0.12 25.65
C TYR A 292 -5.02 1.34 26.54
N THR A 293 -6.12 2.08 26.37
CA THR A 293 -6.51 3.15 27.30
C THR A 293 -6.73 2.61 28.70
N LEU A 294 -7.46 1.49 28.85
CA LEU A 294 -7.66 0.85 30.16
C LEU A 294 -6.34 0.39 30.79
N ILE A 295 -5.47 -0.26 30.01
CA ILE A 295 -4.14 -0.68 30.46
C ILE A 295 -3.33 0.54 30.95
N PHE A 296 -3.33 1.63 30.18
CA PHE A 296 -2.59 2.85 30.50
C PHE A 296 -3.09 3.52 31.79
N ILE A 297 -4.41 3.61 31.98
CA ILE A 297 -5.01 4.15 33.22
C ILE A 297 -4.52 3.36 34.43
N LYS A 298 -4.55 2.02 34.36
CA LYS A 298 -4.08 1.17 35.47
C LYS A 298 -2.59 1.31 35.73
N LEU A 299 -1.81 1.43 34.67
CA LEU A 299 -0.38 1.61 34.75
C LEU A 299 -0.03 2.93 35.46
N ARG A 300 -0.68 4.03 35.07
CA ARG A 300 -0.51 5.34 35.72
C ARG A 300 -0.83 5.30 37.21
N GLN A 301 -1.96 4.69 37.59
CA GLN A 301 -2.33 4.52 39.00
C GLN A 301 -1.25 3.81 39.83
N LYS A 302 -0.56 2.81 39.27
CA LYS A 302 0.54 2.13 39.98
C LYS A 302 1.77 3.03 40.13
N TYR A 303 2.12 3.80 39.10
CA TYR A 303 3.28 4.70 39.14
C TYR A 303 3.09 5.85 40.13
N ASP A 304 1.90 6.44 40.18
CA ASP A 304 1.60 7.52 41.13
C ASP A 304 1.77 7.03 42.59
N VAL A 305 1.33 5.80 42.88
CA VAL A 305 1.54 5.16 44.19
C VAL A 305 3.03 4.92 44.45
N CYS A 306 3.79 4.41 43.48
CA CYS A 306 5.24 4.23 43.63
C CYS A 306 5.97 5.55 43.88
N LEU A 307 5.60 6.62 43.19
CA LEU A 307 6.19 7.95 43.37
C LEU A 307 5.91 8.49 44.77
N VAL A 308 4.67 8.35 45.26
CA VAL A 308 4.29 8.72 46.63
C VAL A 308 5.08 7.91 47.65
N LEU A 309 5.24 6.61 47.46
CA LEU A 309 6.03 5.76 48.35
C LEU A 309 7.52 6.15 48.33
N LEU A 310 8.10 6.40 47.15
CA LEU A 310 9.49 6.85 47.03
C LEU A 310 9.71 8.19 47.74
N ASN A 311 8.78 9.13 47.61
CA ASN A 311 8.84 10.41 48.30
C ASN A 311 8.73 10.25 49.82
N LEU A 312 7.80 9.41 50.31
CA LEU A 312 7.68 9.09 51.74
C LEU A 312 8.96 8.45 52.30
N PHE A 313 9.55 7.50 51.57
CA PHE A 313 10.82 6.88 51.97
C PHE A 313 11.98 7.89 52.00
N SER A 314 12.05 8.81 51.03
CA SER A 314 13.06 9.87 51.02
C SER A 314 12.92 10.79 52.24
N THR A 315 11.70 11.19 52.59
CA THR A 315 11.44 12.03 53.77
C THR A 315 11.80 11.32 55.08
N VAL A 316 11.46 10.03 55.23
CA VAL A 316 11.78 9.26 56.43
C VAL A 316 13.30 9.05 56.59
N VAL A 317 14.03 8.85 55.50
CA VAL A 317 15.50 8.74 55.53
C VAL A 317 16.14 10.09 55.88
N PHE A 318 15.57 11.21 55.46
CA PHE A 318 16.08 12.54 55.78
C PHE A 318 15.86 12.95 57.24
N ILE A 319 14.77 12.50 57.88
CA ILE A 319 14.48 12.79 59.31
C ILE A 319 15.39 11.98 60.26
N ARG A 320 16.04 10.91 59.76
CA ARG A 320 16.88 10.02 60.56
C ARG A 320 18.38 10.35 60.55
N LYS A 321 18.79 11.41 59.83
CA LYS A 321 20.14 11.97 59.85
C LYS A 321 20.14 13.30 60.59
#